data_AF-A0AAW9BAQ4-F1
#
_entry.id   AF-A0AAW9BAQ4-F1
#
_cell.length_a   1.000
_cell.length_b   1.000
_cell.length_c   1.000
_cell.angle_alpha   90.00
_cell.angle_beta   90.00
_cell.angle_gamma   90.00
#
_symmetry.space_group_name_H-M   'P 1'
#
loop_
_entity.id
_entity.type
_entity.pdbx_description
1 polymer ?
#
loop_
_entity_poly.entity_id
_entity_poly.type
_entity_poly.pdbx_seq_one_letter_code
_entity_poly.pdbx_strand_id
1 'polypeptide(L)'
;ERIRRIEPNWDGSYAQHSHAQNTAFGNEQVSGFAVGGGSPASQSASPSEQLSETGQRLISQLPPELVDIAREPYSARFVAFALIFDGSDIQREMIKPYVPLASQSTLLPWLDYDLPLHLRFPLLELALPALKSLSEAQKISLCKVLRELSETDNQYSLAEWCVINLLEK
;
A
#
# COMPACT_ATOMS: atom_id res chain seq x y z
N GLU A 1 3.15 -34.80 5.38
CA GLU A 1 1.92 -35.56 5.04
C GLU A 1 0.86 -34.78 4.25
N ARG A 2 0.76 -33.45 4.36
CA ARG A 2 -0.28 -32.67 3.64
C ARG A 2 -0.11 -32.65 2.11
N ILE A 3 1.12 -32.61 1.62
CA ILE A 3 1.44 -32.48 0.18
C ILE A 3 1.06 -33.76 -0.59
N ARG A 4 1.30 -34.94 -0.01
CA ARG A 4 0.92 -36.23 -0.59
C ARG A 4 -0.60 -36.44 -0.75
N ARG A 5 -1.42 -35.67 -0.02
CA ARG A 5 -2.88 -35.74 -0.14
C ARG A 5 -3.40 -35.00 -1.37
N ILE A 6 -2.62 -34.05 -1.89
CA ILE A 6 -2.95 -33.25 -3.08
C ILE A 6 -2.27 -33.85 -4.32
N GLU A 7 -1.03 -34.29 -4.18
CA GLU A 7 -0.26 -34.92 -5.26
C GLU A 7 0.28 -36.29 -4.81
N PRO A 8 -0.40 -37.39 -5.17
CA PRO A 8 -0.01 -38.75 -4.74
C PRO A 8 1.34 -39.21 -5.27
N ASN A 9 1.78 -38.64 -6.40
CA ASN A 9 3.01 -39.01 -7.12
C ASN A 9 4.18 -38.09 -6.77
N TRP A 10 4.03 -37.24 -5.75
CA TRP A 10 5.06 -36.29 -5.35
C TRP A 10 6.32 -37.01 -4.87
N ASP A 11 7.43 -36.76 -5.56
CA ASP A 11 8.73 -37.40 -5.39
C ASP A 11 9.52 -36.86 -4.17
N GLY A 12 8.96 -35.88 -3.46
CA GLY A 12 9.61 -35.25 -2.31
C GLY A 12 10.64 -34.19 -2.68
N SER A 13 10.85 -33.95 -3.97
CA SER A 13 11.78 -32.93 -4.45
C SER A 13 11.08 -31.57 -4.50
N TYR A 14 11.70 -30.57 -3.92
CA TYR A 14 11.34 -29.17 -4.15
C TYR A 14 12.31 -28.61 -5.19
N ALA A 15 11.80 -27.85 -6.16
CA ALA A 15 12.66 -27.07 -7.03
C ALA A 15 13.56 -26.20 -6.15
N GLN A 16 14.86 -26.53 -6.10
CA GLN A 16 15.86 -25.72 -5.44
C GLN A 16 15.97 -24.43 -6.24
N HIS A 17 15.17 -23.44 -5.87
CA HIS A 17 15.52 -22.07 -6.17
C HIS A 17 16.90 -21.85 -5.56
N SER A 18 17.88 -21.61 -6.42
CA SER A 18 19.26 -21.34 -6.02
C SER A 18 19.28 -20.09 -5.14
N HIS A 19 19.13 -20.30 -3.83
CA HIS A 19 19.63 -19.35 -2.85
C HIS A 19 21.14 -19.32 -3.04
N ALA A 20 21.63 -18.23 -3.62
CA ALA A 20 23.04 -17.88 -3.52
C ALA A 20 23.37 -17.80 -2.03
N GLN A 21 23.94 -18.89 -1.52
CA GLN A 21 24.47 -18.99 -0.17
C GLN A 21 25.68 -18.07 -0.10
N ASN A 22 25.60 -17.05 0.74
CA ASN A 22 26.79 -16.58 1.44
C ASN A 22 26.65 -16.99 2.90
N THR A 23 26.80 -18.29 3.13
CA THR A 23 27.05 -18.84 4.46
C THR A 23 28.53 -18.66 4.78
N ALA A 24 28.81 -17.86 5.80
CA ALA A 24 29.95 -18.09 6.67
C ALA A 24 29.44 -18.01 8.11
N PHE A 25 28.99 -19.16 8.63
CA PHE A 25 28.81 -19.36 10.07
C PHE A 25 29.79 -20.45 10.52
N GLY A 26 30.66 -20.07 11.46
CA GLY A 26 31.28 -20.99 12.41
C GLY A 26 32.76 -21.27 12.21
N ASN A 27 33.63 -20.44 12.78
CA ASN A 27 34.72 -20.97 13.59
C ASN A 27 35.10 -19.97 14.69
N GLU A 28 35.45 -20.52 15.85
CA GLU A 28 35.93 -19.84 17.03
C GLU A 28 37.05 -18.80 16.78
N GLN A 29 37.12 -17.85 17.73
CA GLN A 29 38.14 -16.81 17.95
C GLN A 29 39.40 -16.83 17.06
N VAL A 30 39.68 -15.70 16.41
CA VAL A 30 41.06 -15.18 16.23
C VAL A 30 40.99 -13.67 15.99
N SER A 31 41.64 -12.90 16.87
CA SER A 31 42.07 -11.53 16.60
C SER A 31 43.21 -11.57 15.59
N GLY A 32 43.18 -10.73 14.54
CA GLY A 32 44.40 -10.48 13.77
C GLY A 32 44.24 -9.92 12.36
N PHE A 33 44.73 -8.68 12.22
CA PHE A 33 45.46 -8.13 11.08
C PHE A 33 44.75 -7.66 9.79
N ALA A 34 45.34 -6.57 9.30
CA ALA A 34 44.91 -5.63 8.28
C ALA A 34 45.46 -5.95 6.88
N VAL A 35 45.01 -5.11 5.92
CA VAL A 35 45.67 -4.58 4.71
C VAL A 35 45.01 -4.93 3.38
N GLY A 36 44.45 -3.87 2.76
CA GLY A 36 44.91 -3.37 1.46
C GLY A 36 44.53 -4.14 0.20
N GLY A 37 43.60 -3.58 -0.57
CA GLY A 37 43.39 -3.98 -1.97
C GLY A 37 42.18 -3.28 -2.55
N GLY A 38 42.41 -2.19 -3.29
CA GLY A 38 41.36 -1.47 -3.99
C GLY A 38 40.61 -2.36 -4.97
N SER A 39 39.28 -2.27 -4.96
CA SER A 39 38.39 -2.72 -6.01
C SER A 39 37.22 -1.74 -6.07
N PRO A 40 36.69 -1.43 -7.25
CA PRO A 40 35.78 -0.31 -7.44
C PRO A 40 34.53 -0.56 -6.60
N ALA A 41 34.11 0.47 -5.89
CA ALA A 41 32.83 0.48 -5.20
C ALA A 41 31.72 0.30 -6.25
N SER A 42 31.34 -0.95 -6.52
CA SER A 42 30.00 -1.25 -6.99
C SER A 42 29.09 -0.79 -5.85
N GLN A 43 28.56 0.41 -6.01
CA GLN A 43 27.47 0.93 -5.21
C GLN A 43 26.25 0.05 -5.50
N SER A 44 26.24 -1.13 -4.90
CA SER A 44 25.02 -1.90 -4.72
C SER A 44 24.20 -1.08 -3.75
N ALA A 45 23.35 -0.19 -4.29
CA ALA A 45 22.29 0.44 -3.52
C ALA A 45 21.61 -0.69 -2.74
N SER A 46 21.48 -0.50 -1.44
CA SER A 46 20.82 -1.46 -0.57
C SER A 46 19.38 -1.67 -1.10
N PRO A 47 18.79 -2.87 -0.94
CA PRO A 47 17.42 -3.14 -1.39
C PRO A 47 16.40 -2.09 -0.89
N SER A 48 16.66 -1.49 0.28
CA SER A 48 15.88 -0.41 0.88
C SER A 48 15.96 0.90 0.09
N GLU A 49 17.12 1.24 -0.48
CA GLU A 49 17.31 2.44 -1.30
C GLU A 49 16.62 2.29 -2.67
N GLN A 50 16.70 1.10 -3.28
CA GLN A 50 16.03 0.81 -4.56
C GLN A 50 14.50 0.81 -4.43
N LEU A 51 13.97 0.31 -3.30
CA LEU A 51 12.54 0.35 -2.99
C LEU A 51 12.06 1.79 -2.78
N SER A 52 12.88 2.62 -2.12
CA SER A 52 12.63 4.06 -1.93
C SER A 52 12.61 4.82 -3.27
N GLU A 53 13.59 4.58 -4.16
CA GLU A 53 13.60 5.20 -5.50
C GLU A 53 12.39 4.80 -6.35
N THR A 54 12.00 3.53 -6.31
CA THR A 54 10.83 3.03 -7.05
C THR A 54 9.54 3.66 -6.53
N GLY A 55 9.37 3.73 -5.21
CA GLY A 55 8.23 4.42 -4.59
C GLY A 55 8.18 5.90 -4.95
N GLN A 56 9.33 6.59 -4.92
CA GLN A 56 9.41 8.00 -5.28
C GLN A 56 9.01 8.23 -6.75
N ARG A 57 9.45 7.36 -7.67
CA ARG A 57 9.07 7.43 -9.09
C ARG A 57 7.58 7.19 -9.32
N LEU A 58 6.94 6.34 -8.52
CA LEU A 58 5.49 6.12 -8.58
C LEU A 58 4.72 7.34 -8.05
N ILE A 59 5.16 7.90 -6.92
CA ILE A 59 4.55 9.11 -6.35
C ILE A 59 4.68 10.30 -7.31
N SER A 60 5.80 10.43 -8.03
CA SER A 60 5.99 11.48 -9.04
C SER A 60 5.03 11.39 -10.24
N GLN A 61 4.34 10.26 -10.43
CA GLN A 61 3.31 10.12 -11.48
C GLN A 61 1.92 10.55 -10.99
N LEU A 62 1.73 10.73 -9.69
CA LEU A 62 0.48 11.23 -9.14
C LEU A 62 0.34 12.75 -9.39
N PRO A 63 -0.87 13.23 -9.69
CA PRO A 63 -1.13 14.67 -9.71
C PRO A 63 -0.77 15.31 -8.36
N PRO A 64 -0.12 16.50 -8.35
CA PRO A 64 0.34 17.13 -7.11
C PRO A 64 -0.82 17.43 -6.14
N GLU A 65 -1.97 17.82 -6.65
CA GLU A 65 -3.18 18.04 -5.86
C GLU A 65 -3.64 16.77 -5.13
N LEU A 66 -3.53 15.60 -5.77
CA LEU A 66 -3.89 14.32 -5.17
C LEU A 66 -2.89 13.90 -4.08
N VAL A 67 -1.60 14.25 -4.27
CA VAL A 67 -0.55 14.08 -3.26
C VAL A 67 -0.83 14.95 -2.04
N ASP A 68 -1.25 16.20 -2.24
CA ASP A 68 -1.61 17.11 -1.14
C ASP A 68 -2.85 16.62 -0.40
N ILE A 69 -3.89 16.19 -1.13
CA ILE A 69 -5.11 15.59 -0.57
C ILE A 69 -4.77 14.39 0.33
N ALA A 70 -3.86 13.52 -0.09
CA ALA A 70 -3.46 12.33 0.66
C ALA A 70 -2.70 12.67 1.96
N ARG A 71 -1.92 13.75 1.98
CA ARG A 71 -1.07 14.10 3.14
C ARG A 71 -1.82 14.81 4.26
N GLU A 72 -2.93 15.47 3.95
CA GLU A 72 -3.69 16.26 4.91
C GLU A 72 -4.76 15.38 5.61
N PRO A 73 -4.78 15.26 6.96
CA PRO A 73 -5.66 14.34 7.69
C PRO A 73 -7.14 14.46 7.35
N TYR A 74 -7.60 15.68 7.08
CA TYR A 74 -8.99 15.92 6.72
C TYR A 74 -9.34 15.30 5.36
N SER A 75 -8.57 15.65 4.33
CA SER A 75 -8.80 15.24 2.95
C SER A 75 -8.31 13.82 2.66
N ALA A 76 -7.41 13.26 3.46
CA ALA A 76 -6.95 11.88 3.32
C ALA A 76 -8.12 10.87 3.45
N ARG A 77 -9.17 11.22 4.21
CA ARG A 77 -10.41 10.42 4.26
C ARG A 77 -11.07 10.28 2.89
N PHE A 78 -10.99 11.34 2.08
CA PHE A 78 -11.51 11.32 0.72
C PHE A 78 -10.73 10.37 -0.20
N VAL A 79 -9.43 10.18 0.02
CA VAL A 79 -8.64 9.16 -0.70
C VAL A 79 -9.22 7.77 -0.45
N ALA A 80 -9.59 7.45 0.78
CA ALA A 80 -10.21 6.17 1.09
C ALA A 80 -11.53 5.97 0.34
N PHE A 81 -12.37 7.01 0.25
CA PHE A 81 -13.60 6.97 -0.55
C PHE A 81 -13.30 6.80 -2.05
N ALA A 82 -12.37 7.58 -2.61
CA ALA A 82 -12.02 7.51 -4.03
C ALA A 82 -11.44 6.15 -4.44
N LEU A 83 -10.74 5.45 -3.54
CA LEU A 83 -10.17 4.14 -3.82
C LEU A 83 -11.20 3.01 -3.88
N ILE A 84 -12.31 3.14 -3.16
CA ILE A 84 -13.42 2.17 -3.17
C ILE A 84 -14.58 2.59 -4.08
N PHE A 85 -14.48 3.79 -4.67
CA PHE A 85 -15.54 4.34 -5.50
C PHE A 85 -15.74 3.50 -6.77
N ASP A 86 -16.95 2.99 -6.96
CA ASP A 86 -17.32 2.11 -8.08
C ASP A 86 -17.76 2.86 -9.35
N GLY A 87 -17.87 4.19 -9.28
CA GLY A 87 -18.39 5.02 -10.37
C GLY A 87 -19.89 5.26 -10.34
N SER A 88 -20.63 4.65 -9.40
CA SER A 88 -22.09 4.77 -9.32
C SER A 88 -22.55 6.10 -8.71
N ASP A 89 -23.70 6.60 -9.19
CA ASP A 89 -24.36 7.77 -8.60
C ASP A 89 -24.79 7.51 -7.15
N ILE A 90 -25.08 6.25 -6.81
CA ILE A 90 -25.47 5.84 -5.45
C ILE A 90 -24.31 6.10 -4.49
N GLN A 91 -23.12 5.58 -4.78
CA GLN A 91 -21.95 5.82 -3.93
C GLN A 91 -21.56 7.30 -3.89
N ARG A 92 -21.72 8.03 -5.00
CA ARG A 92 -21.46 9.48 -5.03
C ARG A 92 -22.35 10.25 -4.05
N GLU A 93 -23.65 9.99 -4.06
CA GLU A 93 -24.58 10.64 -3.13
C GLU A 93 -24.40 10.15 -1.68
N MET A 94 -23.85 8.95 -1.47
CA MET A 94 -23.43 8.50 -0.13
C MET A 94 -22.16 9.22 0.37
N ILE A 95 -21.19 9.52 -0.49
CA ILE A 95 -19.93 10.19 -0.12
C ILE A 95 -20.13 11.68 0.17
N LYS A 96 -20.96 12.35 -0.63
CA LYS A 96 -21.16 13.80 -0.63
C LYS A 96 -21.46 14.43 0.74
N PRO A 97 -22.30 13.86 1.64
CA PRO A 97 -22.55 14.39 2.97
C PRO A 97 -21.31 14.40 3.89
N TYR A 98 -20.32 13.55 3.62
CA TYR A 98 -19.07 13.47 4.40
C TYR A 98 -18.02 14.48 3.94
N VAL A 99 -18.28 15.19 2.83
CA VAL A 99 -17.42 16.24 2.29
C VAL A 99 -18.04 17.62 2.62
N PRO A 100 -17.30 18.55 3.27
CA PRO A 100 -17.84 19.87 3.62
C PRO A 100 -18.18 20.62 2.35
N LEU A 101 -19.27 21.38 2.40
CA LEU A 101 -19.74 22.15 1.25
C LEU A 101 -18.63 23.04 0.64
N ALA A 102 -17.77 23.62 1.48
CA ALA A 102 -16.64 24.45 1.04
C ALA A 102 -15.54 23.69 0.26
N SER A 103 -15.45 22.37 0.44
CA SER A 103 -14.43 21.52 -0.20
C SER A 103 -15.00 20.64 -1.30
N GLN A 104 -16.33 20.59 -1.47
CA GLN A 104 -16.98 19.75 -2.48
C GLN A 104 -16.53 20.08 -3.91
N SER A 105 -16.35 21.36 -4.23
CA SER A 105 -15.86 21.80 -5.56
C SER A 105 -14.44 21.35 -5.87
N THR A 106 -13.63 21.07 -4.84
CA THR A 106 -12.23 20.66 -4.97
C THR A 106 -12.09 19.14 -4.91
N LEU A 107 -12.83 18.47 -4.02
CA LEU A 107 -12.66 17.04 -3.76
C LEU A 107 -13.53 16.17 -4.67
N LEU A 108 -14.83 16.48 -4.85
CA LEU A 108 -15.72 15.59 -5.62
C LEU A 108 -15.28 15.32 -7.06
N PRO A 109 -14.66 16.26 -7.80
CA PRO A 109 -14.15 15.97 -9.15
C PRO A 109 -13.10 14.85 -9.20
N TRP A 110 -12.40 14.57 -8.11
CA TRP A 110 -11.43 13.47 -8.04
C TRP A 110 -12.07 12.08 -8.02
N LEU A 111 -13.38 11.96 -7.78
CA LEU A 111 -14.10 10.70 -7.97
C LEU A 111 -14.14 10.29 -9.44
N ASP A 112 -14.13 11.27 -10.34
CA ASP A 112 -14.18 11.07 -11.79
C ASP A 112 -12.78 10.90 -12.41
N TYR A 113 -11.73 11.03 -11.61
CA TYR A 113 -10.36 10.86 -12.07
C TYR A 113 -10.04 9.38 -12.26
N ASP A 114 -9.73 9.00 -13.50
CA ASP A 114 -9.31 7.63 -13.85
C ASP A 114 -7.89 7.35 -13.31
N LEU A 115 -7.82 6.96 -12.03
CA LEU A 115 -6.57 6.64 -11.36
C LEU A 115 -6.06 5.26 -11.81
N PRO A 116 -4.89 5.17 -12.47
CA PRO A 116 -4.32 3.90 -12.89
C PRO A 116 -4.14 2.94 -11.71
N LEU A 117 -4.49 1.67 -11.91
CA LEU A 117 -4.49 0.65 -10.85
C LEU A 117 -3.14 0.56 -10.11
N HIS A 118 -2.02 0.71 -10.82
CA HIS A 118 -0.67 0.65 -10.25
C HIS A 118 -0.32 1.86 -9.35
N LEU A 119 -1.09 2.95 -9.41
CA LEU A 119 -0.91 4.14 -8.56
C LEU A 119 -1.85 4.16 -7.34
N ARG A 120 -2.85 3.28 -7.30
CA ARG A 120 -3.80 3.20 -6.17
C ARG A 120 -3.12 2.85 -4.85
N PHE A 121 -2.21 1.86 -4.88
CA PHE A 121 -1.47 1.46 -3.68
C PHE A 121 -0.47 2.55 -3.22
N PRO A 122 0.38 3.14 -4.09
CA PRO A 122 1.20 4.30 -3.72
C PRO A 122 0.41 5.45 -3.10
N LEU A 123 -0.78 5.74 -3.65
CA LEU A 123 -1.65 6.78 -3.11
C LEU A 123 -2.18 6.43 -1.71
N LEU A 124 -2.58 5.17 -1.51
CA LEU A 124 -3.01 4.68 -0.20
C LEU A 124 -1.87 4.77 0.82
N GLU A 125 -0.67 4.31 0.46
CA GLU A 125 0.52 4.38 1.33
C GLU A 125 0.86 5.81 1.72
N LEU A 126 0.74 6.75 0.79
CA LEU A 126 0.93 8.17 1.04
C LEU A 126 -0.11 8.73 2.03
N ALA A 127 -1.36 8.26 1.95
CA ALA A 127 -2.44 8.69 2.83
C ALA A 127 -2.37 8.06 4.24
N LEU A 128 -1.62 6.98 4.42
CA LEU A 128 -1.61 6.23 5.67
C LEU A 128 -1.25 7.03 6.92
N PRO A 129 -0.18 7.84 6.94
CA PRO A 129 0.17 8.61 8.13
C PRO A 129 -0.96 9.57 8.54
N ALA A 130 -1.58 10.22 7.55
CA ALA A 130 -2.68 11.15 7.75
C ALA A 130 -3.93 10.42 8.27
N LEU A 131 -4.30 9.29 7.67
CA LEU A 131 -5.39 8.43 8.11
C LEU A 131 -5.17 7.86 9.52
N LYS A 132 -3.92 7.54 9.89
CA LYS A 132 -3.59 7.05 11.24
C LYS A 132 -3.67 8.14 12.30
N SER A 133 -3.51 9.40 11.92
CA SER A 133 -3.60 10.55 12.82
C SER A 133 -5.05 10.92 13.22
N LEU A 134 -6.04 10.31 12.56
CA LEU A 134 -7.45 10.47 12.90
C LEU A 134 -7.76 10.00 14.33
N SER A 135 -8.69 10.69 14.99
CA SER A 135 -9.18 10.23 16.30
C SER A 135 -9.95 8.91 16.16
N GLU A 136 -10.03 8.13 17.24
CA GLU A 136 -10.73 6.84 17.24
C GLU A 136 -12.19 6.96 16.78
N ALA A 137 -12.91 7.97 17.26
CA ALA A 137 -14.28 8.26 16.83
C ALA A 137 -14.37 8.58 15.32
N GLN A 138 -13.38 9.30 14.77
CA GLN A 138 -13.32 9.59 13.33
C GLN A 138 -13.01 8.34 12.51
N LYS A 139 -12.13 7.46 12.98
CA LYS A 139 -11.83 6.18 12.33
C LYS A 139 -13.06 5.27 12.31
N ILE A 140 -13.74 5.12 13.45
CA ILE A 140 -14.97 4.30 13.54
C ILE A 140 -16.03 4.81 12.56
N SER A 141 -16.26 6.13 12.53
CA SER A 141 -17.21 6.74 11.59
C SER A 141 -16.81 6.49 10.14
N LEU A 142 -15.53 6.68 9.80
CA LEU A 142 -15.01 6.43 8.45
C LEU A 142 -15.17 4.96 8.04
N CYS A 143 -14.75 4.01 8.87
CA CYS A 143 -14.86 2.57 8.57
C CYS A 143 -16.31 2.13 8.38
N LYS A 144 -17.25 2.70 9.14
CA LYS A 144 -18.68 2.44 8.96
C LYS A 144 -19.14 2.83 7.55
N VAL A 145 -18.79 4.03 7.11
CA VAL A 145 -19.17 4.54 5.78
C VAL A 145 -18.51 3.74 4.66
N LEU A 146 -17.21 3.42 4.81
CA LEU A 146 -16.50 2.61 3.82
C LEU A 146 -17.14 1.22 3.66
N ARG A 147 -17.62 0.63 4.76
CA ARG A 147 -18.32 -0.65 4.73
C ARG A 147 -19.67 -0.55 4.01
N GLU A 148 -20.46 0.48 4.32
CA GLU A 148 -21.73 0.74 3.64
C GLU A 148 -21.53 0.96 2.12
N LEU A 149 -20.48 1.69 1.74
CA LEU A 149 -20.11 1.89 0.32
C LEU A 149 -19.73 0.55 -0.35
N SER A 150 -18.88 -0.25 0.29
CA SER A 150 -18.43 -1.56 -0.26
C SER A 150 -19.56 -2.60 -0.35
N GLU A 151 -20.67 -2.40 0.34
CA GLU A 151 -21.85 -3.28 0.25
C GLU A 151 -22.77 -2.91 -0.92
N THR A 152 -22.56 -1.75 -1.56
CA THR A 152 -23.44 -1.23 -2.61
C THR A 152 -23.31 -1.99 -3.94
N ASP A 153 -22.12 -2.48 -4.27
CA ASP A 153 -21.84 -3.22 -5.51
C ASP A 153 -21.93 -4.76 -5.35
N ASN A 154 -22.19 -5.22 -4.12
CA ASN A 154 -22.25 -6.63 -3.72
C ASN A 154 -20.99 -7.44 -4.11
N GLN A 155 -19.85 -6.76 -4.32
CA GLN A 155 -18.56 -7.33 -4.71
C GLN A 155 -17.42 -6.74 -3.87
N TYR A 156 -17.17 -7.37 -2.74
CA TYR A 156 -16.11 -6.96 -1.84
C TYR A 156 -14.71 -7.18 -2.44
N SER A 157 -14.07 -6.12 -2.92
CA SER A 157 -12.77 -6.19 -3.59
C SER A 157 -11.61 -6.29 -2.59
N LEU A 158 -10.47 -6.81 -3.05
CA LEU A 158 -9.24 -6.84 -2.23
C LEU A 158 -8.80 -5.42 -1.84
N ALA A 159 -9.07 -4.43 -2.68
CA ALA A 159 -8.73 -3.04 -2.42
C ALA A 159 -9.57 -2.47 -1.26
N GLU A 160 -10.89 -2.67 -1.29
CA GLU A 160 -11.79 -2.29 -0.19
C GLU A 160 -11.39 -2.97 1.11
N TRP A 161 -11.13 -4.28 1.07
CA TRP A 161 -10.66 -4.99 2.25
C TRP A 161 -9.36 -4.42 2.80
N CYS A 162 -8.40 -4.11 1.93
CA CYS A 162 -7.13 -3.54 2.33
C CYS A 162 -7.31 -2.19 3.01
N VAL A 163 -8.10 -1.28 2.42
CA VAL A 163 -8.37 0.05 2.98
C VAL A 163 -9.05 -0.06 4.36
N ILE A 164 -10.09 -0.88 4.48
CA ILE A 164 -10.86 -1.02 5.72
C ILE A 164 -9.99 -1.65 6.83
N ASN A 165 -9.36 -2.80 6.55
CA ASN A 165 -8.55 -3.52 7.53
C ASN A 165 -7.31 -2.72 7.99
N LEU A 166 -6.81 -1.83 7.13
CA LEU A 166 -5.67 -0.97 7.46
C LEU A 166 -6.04 0.21 8.36
N LEU A 167 -7.30 0.66 8.32
CA LEU A 167 -7.83 1.69 9.21
C LEU A 167 -8.24 1.15 10.58
N GLU A 168 -8.61 -0.13 10.66
CA GLU A 168 -8.98 -0.82 11.90
C GLU A 168 -7.77 -1.21 12.77
N LYS A 169 -6.55 -1.20 12.23
CA LYS A 169 -5.30 -1.51 12.94
C LYS A 169 -4.57 -0.26 13.45
#